data_AF-A0A2K1XU30-F1
#
_entry.id   AF-A0A2K1XU30-F1
#
_cell.length_a   1.000
_cell.length_b   1.000
_cell.length_c   1.000
_cell.angle_alpha   90.00
_cell.angle_beta   90.00
_cell.angle_gamma   90.00
#
_symmetry.space_group_name_H-M   'P 1'
#
loop_
_entity.id
_entity.type
_entity.pdbx_description
1 polymer ?
#
loop_
_entity_poly.entity_id
_entity_poly.type
_entity_poly.pdbx_seq_one_letter_code
_entity_poly.pdbx_strand_id
1 'polypeptide(L)'
;MALVVYWYDFVCFGIVAAALLVSLWMLWRRELASTSEDNIMYQSLLVARPDTYDRTVQAIAIPRNHVGSAQLWTSCWKGVHPGWLLATRFISFLVMAGFLLADFLKWDATIFVYYTEWTFTLALVYFALGTVISAYGCFVSLKKPAASGKGENPVFLEGDVEETGTATSITYKEKESRSTVRLQSHRAEEAIQERAGFWGYLMQIIYQTCAGAIVLTDIVFWCVIVPFLSNTHLGLNVLMGCMHSLNAFFLLLDTVLNSLPFPWFRIAYFVLWSCLYVIFQWIIHACGFSWWPYPFLELDTPWSPLWYFLVALMHIPCYGIYALIFKAKNAIFPRLFPRAFVRSF
;
A
#
# COMPACT_ATOMS: atom_id res chain seq x y z
N MET A 1 0.64 -7.37 40.04
CA MET A 1 1.49 -8.55 40.34
C MET A 1 2.74 -8.45 39.49
N ALA A 2 3.93 -8.71 40.04
CA ALA A 2 5.16 -8.66 39.26
C ALA A 2 5.15 -9.80 38.23
N LEU A 3 5.51 -9.50 36.98
CA LEU A 3 5.58 -10.47 35.89
C LEU A 3 6.68 -11.48 36.25
N VAL A 4 6.31 -12.72 36.56
CA VAL A 4 7.28 -13.79 36.86
C VAL A 4 7.88 -14.21 35.52
N VAL A 5 9.14 -13.87 35.29
CA VAL A 5 9.83 -14.16 34.03
C VAL A 5 10.55 -15.51 34.12
N TYR A 6 10.22 -16.42 33.21
CA TYR A 6 10.85 -17.72 33.07
C TYR A 6 11.88 -17.74 31.95
N TRP A 7 12.71 -18.79 31.88
CA TRP A 7 13.77 -18.91 30.85
C TRP A 7 13.21 -18.90 29.42
N TYR A 8 12.01 -19.47 29.22
CA TYR A 8 11.37 -19.55 27.92
C TYR A 8 10.81 -18.20 27.44
N ASP A 9 10.56 -17.25 28.35
CA ASP A 9 10.15 -15.88 28.00
C ASP A 9 11.26 -15.16 27.25
N PHE A 10 12.52 -15.35 27.69
CA PHE A 10 13.68 -14.81 26.98
C PHE A 10 13.81 -15.38 25.56
N VAL A 11 13.39 -16.63 25.34
CA VAL A 11 13.36 -17.22 23.99
C VAL A 11 12.27 -16.56 23.15
N CYS A 12 11.07 -16.34 23.72
CA CYS A 12 10.00 -15.62 23.04
C CYS A 12 10.41 -14.18 22.67
N PHE A 13 11.06 -13.47 23.60
CA PHE A 13 11.63 -12.15 23.36
C PHE A 13 12.70 -12.18 22.26
N GLY A 14 13.57 -13.18 22.28
CA GLY A 14 14.59 -13.39 21.26
C GLY A 14 14.01 -13.61 19.87
N ILE A 15 12.93 -14.39 19.74
CA ILE A 15 12.25 -14.65 18.45
C ILE A 15 11.68 -13.35 17.88
N VAL A 16 10.97 -12.57 18.69
CA VAL A 16 10.36 -11.30 18.26
C VAL A 16 11.44 -10.26 17.94
N ALA A 17 12.47 -10.15 18.76
CA ALA A 17 13.60 -9.25 18.51
C ALA A 17 14.33 -9.62 17.20
N ALA A 18 14.57 -10.90 16.95
CA ALA A 18 15.16 -11.37 15.70
C ALA A 18 14.26 -11.03 14.49
N ALA A 19 12.94 -11.25 14.60
CA ALA A 19 11.98 -10.93 13.55
C ALA A 19 11.97 -9.42 13.23
N LEU A 20 12.02 -8.56 14.26
CA LEU A 20 12.15 -7.11 14.10
C LEU A 20 13.45 -6.74 13.39
N LEU A 21 14.60 -7.24 13.87
CA LEU A 21 15.91 -6.92 13.31
C LEU A 21 16.03 -7.37 11.84
N VAL A 22 15.57 -8.59 11.53
CA VAL A 22 15.57 -9.10 10.15
C VAL A 22 14.67 -8.25 9.26
N SER A 23 13.48 -7.88 9.73
CA SER A 23 12.55 -7.04 8.96
C SER A 23 13.12 -5.65 8.69
N LEU A 24 13.69 -5.00 9.72
CA LEU A 24 14.36 -3.71 9.59
C LEU A 24 15.56 -3.79 8.64
N TRP A 25 16.38 -4.83 8.76
CA TRP A 25 17.51 -5.06 7.87
C TRP A 25 17.08 -5.27 6.41
N MET A 26 16.00 -6.04 6.18
CA MET A 26 15.43 -6.24 4.85
C MET A 26 14.95 -4.93 4.23
N LEU A 27 14.25 -4.09 4.99
CA LEU A 27 13.78 -2.78 4.53
C LEU A 27 14.95 -1.84 4.26
N TRP A 28 15.93 -1.78 5.16
CA TRP A 28 17.13 -0.99 4.98
C TRP A 28 17.87 -1.36 3.69
N ARG A 29 18.06 -2.67 3.44
CA ARG A 29 18.77 -3.15 2.26
C ARG A 29 17.98 -2.97 0.95
N ARG A 30 16.65 -2.99 1.00
CA ARG A 30 15.80 -2.99 -0.21
C ARG A 30 15.20 -1.64 -0.57
N GLU A 31 15.03 -0.73 0.39
CA GLU A 31 14.42 0.59 0.18
C GLU A 31 15.46 1.72 0.34
N LEU A 32 16.28 1.74 1.41
CA LEU A 32 17.28 2.82 1.55
C LEU A 32 18.43 2.69 0.55
N ALA A 33 18.89 1.46 0.27
CA ALA A 33 19.92 1.27 -0.74
C ALA A 33 19.43 1.66 -2.15
N SER A 34 18.17 1.34 -2.49
CA SER A 34 17.60 1.75 -3.79
C SER A 34 17.42 3.26 -3.90
N THR A 35 16.91 3.92 -2.85
CA THR A 35 16.72 5.38 -2.87
C THR A 35 18.06 6.11 -2.96
N SER A 36 19.12 5.59 -2.34
CA SER A 36 20.47 6.17 -2.45
C SER A 36 21.03 6.04 -3.87
N GLU A 37 20.90 4.88 -4.50
CA GLU A 37 21.36 4.66 -5.88
C GLU A 37 20.55 5.49 -6.90
N ASP A 38 19.23 5.55 -6.72
CA ASP A 38 18.32 6.33 -7.57
C ASP A 38 18.64 7.83 -7.50
N ASN A 39 18.93 8.36 -6.31
CA ASN A 39 19.28 9.77 -6.10
C ASN A 39 20.64 10.12 -6.74
N ILE A 40 21.62 9.21 -6.68
CA ILE A 40 22.93 9.37 -7.33
C ILE A 40 22.78 9.35 -8.86
N MET A 41 21.98 8.43 -9.40
CA MET A 41 21.70 8.36 -10.84
C MET A 41 20.97 9.61 -11.32
N TYR A 42 19.96 10.07 -10.58
CA TYR A 42 19.20 11.27 -10.91
C TYR A 42 20.06 12.53 -10.85
N GLN A 43 20.90 12.69 -9.82
CA GLN A 43 21.89 13.77 -9.75
C GLN A 43 22.87 13.72 -10.93
N SER A 44 23.32 12.53 -11.33
CA SER A 44 24.21 12.36 -12.49
C SER A 44 23.53 12.77 -13.81
N LEU A 45 22.25 12.46 -13.98
CA LEU A 45 21.44 12.87 -15.13
C LEU A 45 21.10 14.37 -15.12
N LEU A 46 20.96 15.00 -13.95
CA LEU A 46 20.77 16.45 -13.83
C LEU A 46 22.06 17.24 -14.09
N VAL A 47 23.22 16.68 -13.72
CA VAL A 47 24.54 17.27 -14.03
C VAL A 47 24.86 17.14 -15.52
N ALA A 48 24.36 16.10 -16.19
CA ALA A 48 24.38 15.97 -17.64
C ALA A 48 23.33 16.88 -18.30
N ARG A 49 23.69 18.15 -18.55
CA ARG A 49 22.90 19.14 -19.28
C ARG A 49 22.32 18.56 -20.60
N PRO A 50 20.99 18.60 -20.85
CA PRO A 50 20.39 17.93 -22.00
C PRO A 50 20.20 18.90 -23.16
N ASP A 51 21.11 18.88 -24.12
CA ASP A 51 20.78 19.27 -25.49
C ASP A 51 20.59 17.97 -26.27
N THR A 52 19.39 17.75 -26.80
CA THR A 52 18.92 16.57 -27.57
C THR A 52 18.18 15.52 -26.72
N TYR A 53 16.86 15.68 -26.66
CA TYR A 53 15.93 14.82 -25.96
C TYR A 53 15.60 13.58 -26.81
N ASP A 54 15.88 12.39 -26.30
CA ASP A 54 15.27 11.16 -26.81
C ASP A 54 14.43 10.49 -25.71
N ARG A 55 13.20 10.14 -26.07
CA ARG A 55 12.09 9.70 -25.21
C ARG A 55 12.36 8.36 -24.50
N THR A 56 13.45 7.72 -24.88
CA THR A 56 13.94 6.42 -24.43
C THR A 56 14.64 6.48 -23.06
N VAL A 57 15.27 7.60 -22.70
CA VAL A 57 16.03 7.70 -21.44
C VAL A 57 15.13 7.90 -20.21
N GLN A 58 13.99 8.57 -20.36
CA GLN A 58 13.04 8.78 -19.26
C GLN A 58 12.36 7.46 -18.80
N ALA A 59 12.38 6.43 -19.65
CA ALA A 59 11.91 5.08 -19.29
C ALA A 59 12.97 4.26 -18.53
N ILE A 60 14.25 4.63 -18.59
CA ILE A 60 15.36 3.91 -17.95
C ILE A 60 15.54 4.35 -16.48
N ALA A 61 15.08 5.55 -16.12
CA ALA A 61 15.23 6.13 -14.79
C ALA A 61 14.03 5.96 -13.84
N ILE A 62 13.00 5.18 -14.20
CA ILE A 62 11.87 4.91 -13.30
C ILE A 62 12.27 3.72 -12.41
N PRO A 63 12.42 3.90 -11.08
CA PRO A 63 12.77 2.81 -10.20
C PRO A 63 11.78 1.65 -10.36
N ARG A 64 12.28 0.41 -10.38
CA ARG A 64 11.47 -0.81 -10.49
C ARG A 64 10.38 -0.94 -9.40
N ASN A 65 10.50 -0.15 -8.32
CA ASN A 65 9.60 -0.10 -7.18
C ASN A 65 8.79 1.21 -7.09
N HIS A 66 8.96 2.15 -8.04
CA HIS A 66 8.26 3.42 -8.03
C HIS A 66 6.84 3.23 -8.56
N VAL A 67 5.86 3.51 -7.72
CA VAL A 67 4.45 3.50 -8.13
C VAL A 67 4.20 4.77 -8.93
N GLY A 68 3.95 4.63 -10.22
CA GLY A 68 3.57 5.76 -11.04
C GLY A 68 2.28 6.37 -10.52
N SER A 69 2.22 7.69 -10.41
CA SER A 69 1.05 8.44 -9.90
C SER A 69 -0.26 7.88 -10.47
N ALA A 70 -0.33 7.70 -11.79
CA ALA A 70 -1.51 7.14 -12.47
C ALA A 70 -1.94 5.74 -12.00
N GLN A 71 -1.01 4.86 -11.62
CA GLN A 71 -1.32 3.48 -11.17
C GLN A 71 -2.12 3.45 -9.85
N LEU A 72 -2.05 4.52 -9.06
CA LEU A 72 -2.74 4.59 -7.76
C LEU A 72 -4.26 4.71 -7.88
N TRP A 73 -4.75 5.32 -8.96
CA TRP A 73 -6.18 5.61 -9.16
C TRP A 73 -6.75 5.05 -10.47
N THR A 74 -5.93 4.38 -11.29
CA THR A 74 -6.38 3.72 -12.51
C THR A 74 -6.59 2.23 -12.29
N SER A 75 -7.64 1.72 -12.93
CA SER A 75 -7.95 0.29 -12.93
C SER A 75 -6.97 -0.47 -13.84
N CYS A 76 -6.69 -1.73 -13.52
CA CYS A 76 -5.99 -2.64 -14.44
C CYS A 76 -6.86 -3.05 -15.64
N TRP A 77 -8.10 -2.60 -15.73
CA TRP A 77 -9.01 -2.88 -16.85
C TRP A 77 -9.12 -1.66 -17.77
N LYS A 78 -8.73 -1.82 -19.04
CA LYS A 78 -8.86 -0.81 -20.10
C LYS A 78 -10.32 -0.42 -20.28
N GLY A 79 -10.57 0.89 -20.28
CA GLY A 79 -11.92 1.45 -20.48
C GLY A 79 -12.78 1.49 -19.22
N VAL A 80 -12.33 0.94 -18.08
CA VAL A 80 -13.03 1.15 -16.80
C VAL A 80 -12.76 2.56 -16.31
N HIS A 81 -13.83 3.34 -16.16
CA HIS A 81 -13.74 4.71 -15.66
C HIS A 81 -13.11 4.73 -14.25
N PRO A 82 -12.18 5.64 -13.94
CA PRO A 82 -11.55 5.74 -12.61
C PRO A 82 -12.56 5.84 -11.46
N GLY A 83 -13.75 6.37 -11.74
CA GLY A 83 -14.87 6.44 -10.80
C GLY A 83 -15.37 5.08 -10.29
N TRP A 84 -15.15 3.97 -11.01
CA TRP A 84 -15.54 2.64 -10.53
C TRP A 84 -14.65 2.18 -9.38
N LEU A 85 -13.32 2.39 -9.51
CA LEU A 85 -12.36 2.09 -8.44
C LEU A 85 -12.61 2.97 -7.22
N LEU A 86 -12.99 4.24 -7.43
CA LEU A 86 -13.44 5.13 -6.36
C LEU A 86 -14.68 4.59 -5.66
N ALA A 87 -15.72 4.24 -6.42
CA ALA A 87 -16.98 3.74 -5.88
C ALA A 87 -16.76 2.46 -5.07
N THR A 88 -15.98 1.51 -5.58
CA THR A 88 -15.68 0.26 -4.84
C THR A 88 -14.93 0.54 -3.55
N ARG A 89 -13.89 1.39 -3.57
CA ARG A 89 -13.12 1.74 -2.37
C ARG A 89 -13.95 2.48 -1.33
N PHE A 90 -14.81 3.39 -1.78
CA PHE A 90 -15.69 4.16 -0.91
C PHE A 90 -16.76 3.27 -0.26
N ILE A 91 -17.38 2.38 -1.02
CA ILE A 91 -18.35 1.42 -0.49
C ILE A 91 -17.67 0.47 0.51
N SER A 92 -16.49 -0.07 0.18
CA SER A 92 -15.70 -0.90 1.11
C SER A 92 -15.40 -0.12 2.40
N PHE A 93 -14.98 1.14 2.30
CA PHE A 93 -14.74 2.01 3.45
C PHE A 93 -15.99 2.18 4.32
N LEU A 94 -17.14 2.51 3.73
CA LEU A 94 -18.39 2.71 4.48
C LEU A 94 -18.85 1.42 5.17
N VAL A 95 -18.81 0.29 4.48
CA VAL A 95 -19.22 -1.00 5.06
C VAL A 95 -18.26 -1.36 6.20
N MET A 96 -16.96 -1.34 5.97
CA MET A 96 -15.99 -1.65 7.02
C MET A 96 -16.10 -0.69 8.21
N ALA A 97 -16.27 0.61 7.97
CA ALA A 97 -16.49 1.58 9.05
C ALA A 97 -17.74 1.25 9.88
N GLY A 98 -18.83 0.83 9.23
CA GLY A 98 -20.06 0.41 9.91
C GLY A 98 -19.86 -0.81 10.82
N PHE A 99 -19.11 -1.82 10.36
CA PHE A 99 -18.79 -3.00 11.16
C PHE A 99 -17.88 -2.67 12.35
N LEU A 100 -16.81 -1.91 12.13
CA LEU A 100 -15.90 -1.49 13.20
C LEU A 100 -16.63 -0.61 14.24
N LEU A 101 -17.52 0.28 13.79
CA LEU A 101 -18.34 1.09 14.68
C LEU A 101 -19.31 0.21 15.48
N ALA A 102 -19.91 -0.82 14.89
CA ALA A 102 -20.79 -1.74 15.60
C ALA A 102 -20.04 -2.49 16.72
N ASP A 103 -18.80 -2.92 16.47
CA ASP A 103 -17.97 -3.54 17.50
C ASP A 103 -17.57 -2.54 18.59
N PHE A 104 -17.17 -1.33 18.22
CA PHE A 104 -16.86 -0.27 19.17
C PHE A 104 -18.05 0.09 20.06
N LEU A 105 -19.27 0.17 19.51
CA LEU A 105 -20.47 0.46 20.29
C LEU A 105 -20.88 -0.69 21.23
N LYS A 106 -20.44 -1.92 20.94
CA LYS A 106 -20.80 -3.10 21.74
C LYS A 106 -19.76 -3.40 22.82
N TRP A 107 -18.48 -3.17 22.54
CA TRP A 107 -17.35 -3.62 23.37
C TRP A 107 -16.40 -2.47 23.77
N ASP A 108 -16.71 -1.23 23.41
CA ASP A 108 -15.87 -0.05 23.62
C ASP A 108 -14.44 -0.22 23.06
N ALA A 109 -13.50 0.61 23.54
CA ALA A 109 -12.10 0.52 23.14
C ALA A 109 -11.40 -0.79 23.57
N THR A 110 -12.05 -1.62 24.41
CA THR A 110 -11.45 -2.86 24.92
C THR A 110 -11.28 -3.93 23.84
N ILE A 111 -12.06 -3.85 22.75
CA ILE A 111 -11.96 -4.78 21.62
C ILE A 111 -10.61 -4.66 20.88
N PHE A 112 -9.93 -3.52 20.96
CA PHE A 112 -8.60 -3.30 20.40
C PHE A 112 -7.48 -4.09 21.10
N VAL A 113 -7.80 -4.89 22.12
CA VAL A 113 -6.89 -5.92 22.64
C VAL A 113 -6.73 -7.07 21.63
N TYR A 114 -7.65 -7.27 20.69
CA TYR A 114 -7.54 -8.33 19.69
C TYR A 114 -6.80 -7.87 18.42
N TYR A 115 -5.93 -8.74 17.89
CA TYR A 115 -5.20 -8.48 16.63
C TYR A 115 -6.14 -8.32 15.43
N THR A 116 -7.29 -8.99 15.45
CA THR A 116 -8.31 -8.89 14.40
C THR A 116 -8.82 -7.46 14.22
N GLU A 117 -8.97 -6.71 15.32
CA GLU A 117 -9.38 -5.30 15.26
C GLU A 117 -8.27 -4.41 14.71
N TRP A 118 -7.01 -4.72 15.02
CA TRP A 118 -5.85 -4.03 14.45
C TRP A 118 -5.81 -4.21 12.94
N THR A 119 -5.96 -5.45 12.44
CA THR A 119 -5.93 -5.73 11.00
C THR A 119 -7.14 -5.16 10.27
N PHE A 120 -8.33 -5.24 10.87
CA PHE A 120 -9.55 -4.68 10.30
C PHE A 120 -9.47 -3.14 10.23
N THR A 121 -8.94 -2.49 11.26
CA THR A 121 -8.69 -1.04 11.28
C THR A 121 -7.64 -0.64 10.26
N LEU A 122 -6.56 -1.41 10.10
CA LEU A 122 -5.55 -1.15 9.07
C LEU A 122 -6.16 -1.25 7.66
N ALA A 123 -7.04 -2.22 7.43
CA ALA A 123 -7.77 -2.34 6.17
C ALA A 123 -8.77 -1.19 5.97
N LEU A 124 -9.42 -0.70 7.02
CA LEU A 124 -10.25 0.50 6.95
C LEU A 124 -9.42 1.73 6.54
N VAL A 125 -8.24 1.92 7.15
CA VAL A 125 -7.29 2.99 6.80
C VAL A 125 -6.83 2.87 5.35
N TYR A 126 -6.58 1.65 4.86
CA TYR A 126 -6.29 1.39 3.45
C TYR A 126 -7.40 1.89 2.53
N PHE A 127 -8.65 1.55 2.80
CA PHE A 127 -9.77 1.97 1.97
C PHE A 127 -10.06 3.47 2.09
N ALA A 128 -9.86 4.07 3.26
CA ALA A 128 -9.94 5.52 3.44
C ALA A 128 -8.90 6.24 2.56
N LEU A 129 -7.64 5.82 2.66
CA LEU A 129 -6.54 6.37 1.86
C LEU A 129 -6.79 6.15 0.36
N GLY A 130 -7.19 4.94 -0.02
CA GLY A 130 -7.52 4.60 -1.40
C GLY A 130 -8.67 5.43 -1.97
N THR A 131 -9.68 5.72 -1.15
CA THR A 131 -10.80 6.59 -1.54
C THR A 131 -10.31 8.00 -1.82
N VAL A 132 -9.51 8.58 -0.92
CA VAL A 132 -8.95 9.94 -1.09
C VAL A 132 -8.09 10.02 -2.36
N ILE A 133 -7.19 9.05 -2.57
CA ILE A 133 -6.33 9.01 -3.75
C ILE A 133 -7.14 8.80 -5.03
N SER A 134 -8.13 7.90 -5.01
CA SER A 134 -9.01 7.67 -6.17
C SER A 134 -9.87 8.89 -6.50
N ALA A 135 -10.36 9.63 -5.50
CA ALA A 135 -11.12 10.85 -5.70
C ALA A 135 -10.25 11.95 -6.32
N TYR A 136 -9.03 12.12 -5.82
CA TYR A 136 -8.04 13.02 -6.41
C TYR A 136 -7.75 12.65 -7.87
N GLY A 137 -7.53 11.36 -8.15
CA GLY A 137 -7.29 10.85 -9.51
C GLY A 137 -8.45 11.08 -10.47
N CYS A 138 -9.70 10.93 -10.00
CA CYS A 138 -10.91 11.26 -10.76
C CYS A 138 -10.98 12.75 -11.05
N PHE A 139 -10.72 13.60 -10.06
CA PHE A 139 -10.73 15.05 -10.20
C PHE A 139 -9.69 15.54 -11.21
N VAL A 140 -8.47 15.00 -11.15
CA VAL A 140 -7.41 15.28 -12.13
C VAL A 140 -7.80 14.81 -13.53
N SER A 141 -8.43 13.63 -13.65
CA SER A 141 -8.89 13.11 -14.94
C SER A 141 -9.98 13.97 -15.58
N LEU A 142 -10.88 14.53 -14.76
CA LEU A 142 -11.93 15.46 -15.20
C LEU A 142 -11.36 16.83 -15.63
N LYS A 143 -10.26 17.26 -15.01
CA LYS A 143 -9.59 18.52 -15.33
C LYS A 143 -8.70 18.48 -16.55
N LYS A 144 -8.33 17.29 -17.06
CA LYS A 144 -7.66 17.19 -18.36
C LYS A 144 -8.69 17.57 -19.43
N PRO A 145 -8.51 18.69 -20.17
CA PRO A 145 -9.41 19.02 -21.26
C PRO A 145 -9.40 17.85 -22.23
N ALA A 146 -10.59 17.44 -22.66
CA ALA A 146 -10.76 16.49 -23.75
C ALA A 146 -9.97 17.03 -24.95
N ALA A 147 -8.76 16.50 -25.18
CA ALA A 147 -8.13 16.58 -26.47
C ALA A 147 -9.06 15.80 -27.40
N SER A 148 -9.92 16.58 -28.05
CA SER A 148 -10.95 16.16 -28.99
C SER A 148 -10.42 15.03 -29.87
N GLY A 149 -11.19 13.95 -29.93
CA GLY A 149 -11.09 13.06 -31.08
C GLY A 149 -11.39 13.82 -32.37
N LYS A 150 -10.85 13.28 -33.46
CA LYS A 150 -11.25 13.48 -34.86
C LYS A 150 -10.62 14.67 -35.61
N GLY A 151 -9.96 14.35 -36.72
CA GLY A 151 -9.83 15.24 -37.88
C GLY A 151 -8.41 15.68 -38.22
N GLU A 152 -7.79 14.93 -39.13
CA GLU A 152 -7.11 15.40 -40.35
C GLU A 152 -6.21 16.65 -40.33
N ASN A 153 -5.03 16.51 -40.95
CA ASN A 153 -4.11 17.57 -41.32
C ASN A 153 -4.82 18.82 -41.88
N PRO A 154 -4.18 19.99 -41.71
CA PRO A 154 -3.91 20.77 -42.90
C PRO A 154 -2.44 21.20 -42.98
N VAL A 155 -1.79 20.75 -44.04
CA VAL A 155 -0.72 21.48 -44.73
C VAL A 155 -1.32 22.77 -45.29
N PHE A 156 -0.69 23.93 -45.06
CA PHE A 156 -0.65 25.13 -45.93
C PHE A 156 0.23 26.18 -45.21
N LEU A 157 1.52 26.28 -45.53
CA LEU A 157 2.18 27.17 -46.51
C LEU A 157 2.07 28.70 -46.25
N GLU A 158 3.24 29.26 -45.90
CA GLU A 158 3.92 30.41 -46.55
C GLU A 158 3.55 31.85 -46.17
N GLY A 159 4.60 32.68 -46.00
CA GLY A 159 4.53 34.14 -46.01
C GLY A 159 5.66 34.85 -45.24
N ASP A 160 6.85 34.95 -45.83
CA ASP A 160 7.94 35.85 -45.40
C ASP A 160 7.54 37.32 -45.59
N VAL A 161 7.75 38.20 -44.59
CA VAL A 161 8.09 39.63 -44.76
C VAL A 161 8.86 40.13 -43.51
N GLU A 162 10.06 40.67 -43.73
CA GLU A 162 10.88 41.42 -42.77
C GLU A 162 10.35 42.87 -42.56
N GLU A 163 10.40 43.41 -41.33
CA GLU A 163 11.18 44.63 -40.98
C GLU A 163 10.91 45.18 -39.56
N THR A 164 12.00 45.32 -38.82
CA THR A 164 12.47 46.51 -38.09
C THR A 164 11.72 47.06 -36.84
N GLY A 165 12.39 46.91 -35.68
CA GLY A 165 12.54 47.98 -34.67
C GLY A 165 11.88 47.77 -33.29
N THR A 166 12.71 47.68 -32.23
CA THR A 166 12.35 47.67 -30.78
C THR A 166 11.81 46.37 -30.13
N ALA A 167 12.21 45.17 -30.59
CA ALA A 167 11.84 43.91 -29.92
C ALA A 167 12.88 43.36 -28.90
N THR A 168 14.09 43.90 -28.81
CA THR A 168 15.22 43.18 -28.19
C THR A 168 15.22 43.17 -26.66
N SER A 169 14.64 44.17 -25.97
CA SER A 169 14.56 44.17 -24.49
C SER A 169 13.32 43.44 -23.97
N ILE A 170 12.20 43.49 -24.70
CA ILE A 170 10.96 42.77 -24.37
C ILE A 170 11.19 41.27 -24.53
N THR A 171 11.85 40.84 -25.61
CA THR A 171 12.15 39.42 -25.85
C THR A 171 13.08 38.81 -24.80
N TYR A 172 14.02 39.58 -24.23
CA TYR A 172 14.92 39.07 -23.19
C TYR A 172 14.19 38.92 -21.84
N LYS A 173 13.39 39.93 -21.46
CA LYS A 173 12.60 39.92 -20.22
C LYS A 173 11.45 38.91 -20.28
N GLU A 174 10.87 38.69 -21.45
CA GLU A 174 9.84 37.68 -21.71
C GLU A 174 10.45 36.27 -21.76
N LYS A 175 11.65 36.08 -22.33
CA LYS A 175 12.38 34.81 -22.25
C LYS A 175 12.80 34.46 -20.83
N GLU A 176 13.23 35.44 -20.04
CA GLU A 176 13.62 35.27 -18.64
C GLU A 176 12.40 35.03 -17.74
N SER A 177 11.28 35.72 -18.01
CA SER A 177 9.97 35.45 -17.39
C SER A 177 9.43 34.06 -17.74
N ARG A 178 9.48 33.69 -19.02
CA ARG A 178 9.04 32.37 -19.50
C ARG A 178 9.94 31.25 -19.00
N SER A 179 11.25 31.49 -18.87
CA SER A 179 12.18 30.52 -18.29
C SER A 179 11.99 30.36 -16.79
N THR A 180 11.76 31.45 -16.03
CA THR A 180 11.43 31.38 -14.60
C THR A 180 10.07 30.74 -14.32
N VAL A 181 9.04 31.05 -15.11
CA VAL A 181 7.73 30.38 -15.03
C VAL A 181 7.84 28.89 -15.38
N ARG A 182 8.64 28.52 -16.40
CA ARG A 182 8.86 27.11 -16.79
C ARG A 182 9.70 26.34 -15.77
N LEU A 183 10.66 27.01 -15.11
CA LEU A 183 11.43 26.44 -14.00
C LEU A 183 10.54 26.25 -12.75
N GLN A 184 9.66 27.21 -12.47
CA GLN A 184 8.71 27.14 -11.37
C GLN A 184 7.63 26.09 -11.62
N SER A 185 7.17 25.91 -12.86
CA SER A 185 6.25 24.84 -13.23
C SER A 185 6.93 23.47 -13.11
N HIS A 186 8.21 23.35 -13.53
CA HIS A 186 8.98 22.12 -13.38
C HIS A 186 9.16 21.75 -11.90
N ARG A 187 9.53 22.72 -11.05
CA ARG A 187 9.66 22.51 -9.59
C ARG A 187 8.32 22.18 -8.92
N ALA A 188 7.22 22.78 -9.37
CA ALA A 188 5.89 22.46 -8.86
C ALA A 188 5.45 21.04 -9.29
N GLU A 189 5.78 20.64 -10.51
CA GLU A 189 5.49 19.31 -11.04
C GLU A 189 6.34 18.23 -10.35
N GLU A 190 7.61 18.51 -10.06
CA GLU A 190 8.49 17.68 -9.21
C GLU A 190 7.89 17.48 -7.81
N ALA A 191 7.47 18.55 -7.14
CA ALA A 191 6.86 18.47 -5.81
C ALA A 191 5.53 17.68 -5.81
N ILE A 192 4.73 17.80 -6.88
CA ILE A 192 3.50 17.01 -7.06
C ILE A 192 3.83 15.53 -7.29
N GLN A 193 4.86 15.24 -8.09
CA GLN A 193 5.31 13.88 -8.37
C GLN A 193 5.92 13.21 -7.14
N GLU A 194 6.72 13.94 -6.35
CA GLU A 194 7.28 13.48 -5.08
C GLU A 194 6.16 13.19 -4.06
N ARG A 195 5.19 14.10 -3.93
CA ARG A 195 4.02 13.91 -3.06
C ARG A 195 3.18 12.71 -3.50
N ALA A 196 2.96 12.54 -4.81
CA ALA A 196 2.25 11.38 -5.34
C ALA A 196 3.04 10.08 -5.12
N GLY A 197 4.37 10.13 -5.22
CA GLY A 197 5.26 9.04 -4.86
C GLY A 197 5.10 8.63 -3.40
N PHE A 198 5.16 9.58 -2.47
CA PHE A 198 4.96 9.34 -1.04
C PHE A 198 3.62 8.65 -0.74
N TRP A 199 2.51 9.20 -1.26
CA TRP A 199 1.18 8.60 -1.08
C TRP A 199 1.09 7.21 -1.70
N GLY A 200 1.78 6.99 -2.83
CA GLY A 200 1.83 5.69 -3.46
C GLY A 200 2.59 4.64 -2.67
N TYR A 201 3.76 5.01 -2.12
CA TYR A 201 4.50 4.15 -1.21
C TYR A 201 3.68 3.82 0.04
N LEU A 202 3.06 4.82 0.67
CA LEU A 202 2.24 4.63 1.86
C LEU A 202 1.07 3.67 1.59
N MET A 203 0.30 3.93 0.53
CA MET A 203 -0.81 3.08 0.11
C MET A 203 -0.37 1.63 -0.13
N GLN A 204 0.79 1.45 -0.77
CA GLN A 204 1.31 0.13 -1.10
C GLN A 204 1.85 -0.61 0.13
N ILE A 205 2.45 0.09 1.10
CA ILE A 205 2.87 -0.50 2.39
C ILE A 205 1.66 -1.00 3.16
N ILE A 206 0.62 -0.16 3.30
CA ILE A 206 -0.60 -0.52 4.04
C ILE A 206 -1.29 -1.69 3.33
N TYR A 207 -1.46 -1.63 2.00
CA TYR A 207 -2.05 -2.70 1.18
C TYR A 207 -1.42 -4.07 1.45
N GLN A 208 -0.08 -4.13 1.44
CA GLN A 208 0.65 -5.39 1.58
C GLN A 208 0.69 -5.90 3.01
N THR A 209 0.72 -4.97 3.97
CA THR A 209 0.58 -5.29 5.39
C THR A 209 -0.81 -5.91 5.63
N CYS A 210 -1.88 -5.29 5.10
CA CYS A 210 -3.23 -5.84 5.13
C CYS A 210 -3.33 -7.20 4.46
N ALA A 211 -2.72 -7.37 3.28
CA ALA A 211 -2.75 -8.62 2.53
C ALA A 211 -2.20 -9.80 3.32
N GLY A 212 -1.04 -9.65 3.96
CA GLY A 212 -0.48 -10.69 4.83
C GLY A 212 -1.32 -10.90 6.09
N ALA A 213 -1.72 -9.80 6.74
CA ALA A 213 -2.40 -9.83 8.02
C ALA A 213 -3.81 -10.42 7.93
N ILE A 214 -4.59 -10.10 6.90
CA ILE A 214 -5.93 -10.66 6.67
C ILE A 214 -5.85 -12.16 6.41
N VAL A 215 -4.91 -12.62 5.57
CA VAL A 215 -4.73 -14.07 5.34
C VAL A 215 -4.35 -14.78 6.64
N LEU A 216 -3.46 -14.21 7.44
CA LEU A 216 -3.11 -14.78 8.74
C LEU A 216 -4.31 -14.83 9.68
N THR A 217 -5.04 -13.72 9.84
CA THR A 217 -6.19 -13.67 10.76
C THR A 217 -7.30 -14.61 10.32
N ASP A 218 -7.56 -14.73 9.02
CA ASP A 218 -8.64 -15.55 8.52
C ASP A 218 -8.29 -17.04 8.57
N ILE A 219 -7.04 -17.42 8.27
CA ILE A 219 -6.58 -18.80 8.47
C ILE A 219 -6.68 -19.18 9.94
N VAL A 220 -6.18 -18.33 10.85
CA VAL A 220 -6.26 -18.61 12.29
C VAL A 220 -7.71 -18.65 12.76
N PHE A 221 -8.56 -17.74 12.30
CA PHE A 221 -9.97 -17.71 12.66
C PHE A 221 -10.71 -18.97 12.18
N TRP A 222 -10.71 -19.24 10.88
CA TRP A 222 -11.50 -20.30 10.28
C TRP A 222 -10.92 -21.70 10.50
N CYS A 223 -9.59 -21.85 10.56
CA CYS A 223 -8.95 -23.16 10.67
C CYS A 223 -8.51 -23.52 12.09
N VAL A 224 -8.40 -22.55 13.01
CA VAL A 224 -7.97 -22.80 14.39
C VAL A 224 -9.07 -22.42 15.39
N ILE A 225 -9.53 -21.17 15.36
CA ILE A 225 -10.43 -20.65 16.40
C ILE A 225 -11.82 -21.28 16.32
N VAL A 226 -12.45 -21.23 15.15
CA VAL A 226 -13.79 -21.80 14.92
C VAL A 226 -13.83 -23.30 15.25
N PRO A 227 -12.93 -24.17 14.75
CA PRO A 227 -13.02 -25.61 15.00
C PRO A 227 -12.55 -26.04 16.40
N PHE A 228 -11.59 -25.35 17.03
CA PHE A 228 -10.94 -25.86 18.25
C PHE A 228 -11.06 -24.96 19.48
N LEU A 229 -11.30 -23.65 19.31
CA LEU A 229 -11.28 -22.67 20.40
C LEU A 229 -12.60 -21.92 20.59
N SER A 230 -13.71 -22.40 20.01
CA SER A 230 -15.06 -21.83 20.13
C SER A 230 -15.67 -21.88 21.56
N ASN A 231 -14.86 -21.99 22.61
CA ASN A 231 -15.31 -22.02 24.00
C ASN A 231 -15.84 -20.65 24.45
N THR A 232 -16.63 -20.68 25.52
CA THR A 232 -17.46 -19.61 26.10
C THR A 232 -16.77 -18.25 26.34
N HIS A 233 -15.44 -18.18 26.35
CA HIS A 233 -14.68 -16.93 26.52
C HIS A 233 -14.53 -16.09 25.24
N LEU A 234 -14.53 -16.72 24.04
CA LEU A 234 -14.35 -15.99 22.77
C LEU A 234 -15.67 -15.53 22.15
N GLY A 235 -16.81 -16.02 22.65
CA GLY A 235 -18.14 -15.48 22.33
C GLY A 235 -18.39 -15.25 20.83
N LEU A 236 -17.97 -16.21 19.99
CA LEU A 236 -18.02 -16.11 18.53
C LEU A 236 -19.40 -15.63 18.08
N ASN A 237 -19.43 -14.44 17.48
CA ASN A 237 -20.64 -13.82 16.99
C ASN A 237 -20.63 -13.81 15.47
N VAL A 238 -21.82 -13.81 14.86
CA VAL A 238 -22.00 -13.66 13.40
C VAL A 238 -21.27 -12.42 12.89
N LEU A 239 -21.28 -11.33 13.67
CA LEU A 239 -20.57 -10.09 13.36
C LEU A 239 -19.06 -10.32 13.12
N MET A 240 -18.40 -11.07 14.01
CA MET A 240 -16.97 -11.41 13.91
C MET A 240 -16.70 -12.26 12.66
N GLY A 241 -17.55 -13.26 12.40
CA GLY A 241 -17.45 -14.06 11.17
C GLY A 241 -17.64 -13.23 9.89
N CYS A 242 -18.55 -12.26 9.91
CA CYS A 242 -18.73 -11.32 8.80
C CYS A 242 -17.52 -10.42 8.60
N MET A 243 -16.91 -9.92 9.67
CA MET A 243 -15.70 -9.08 9.56
C MET A 243 -14.54 -9.82 8.92
N HIS A 244 -14.31 -11.08 9.31
CA HIS A 244 -13.34 -12.00 8.69
C HIS A 244 -13.68 -12.43 7.26
N SER A 245 -14.91 -12.27 6.81
CA SER A 245 -15.27 -12.56 5.42
C SER A 245 -15.16 -11.32 4.55
N LEU A 246 -15.60 -10.18 5.08
CA LEU A 246 -15.67 -8.91 4.36
C LEU A 246 -14.30 -8.26 4.18
N ASN A 247 -13.39 -8.36 5.15
CA ASN A 247 -12.02 -7.87 5.03
C ASN A 247 -11.29 -8.50 3.80
N ALA A 248 -11.37 -9.83 3.65
CA ALA A 248 -10.80 -10.58 2.54
C ALA A 248 -11.54 -10.29 1.25
N PHE A 249 -12.87 -10.31 1.27
CA PHE A 249 -13.68 -10.01 0.09
C PHE A 249 -13.36 -8.63 -0.49
N PHE A 250 -13.38 -7.57 0.33
CA PHE A 250 -13.11 -6.22 -0.15
C PHE A 250 -11.68 -6.03 -0.61
N LEU A 251 -10.69 -6.59 0.10
CA LEU A 251 -9.29 -6.48 -0.32
C LEU A 251 -9.05 -7.23 -1.63
N LEU A 252 -9.61 -8.43 -1.80
CA LEU A 252 -9.52 -9.19 -3.05
C LEU A 252 -10.23 -8.49 -4.20
N LEU A 253 -11.39 -7.90 -3.96
CA LEU A 253 -12.11 -7.10 -4.95
C LEU A 253 -11.27 -5.90 -5.41
N ASP A 254 -10.67 -5.15 -4.47
CA ASP A 254 -9.77 -4.06 -4.83
C ASP A 254 -8.54 -4.57 -5.58
N THR A 255 -7.97 -5.71 -5.18
CA THR A 255 -6.87 -6.37 -5.88
C THR A 255 -7.22 -6.75 -7.30
N VAL A 256 -8.44 -7.19 -7.59
CA VAL A 256 -8.88 -7.50 -8.95
C VAL A 256 -8.97 -6.25 -9.82
N LEU A 257 -9.28 -5.08 -9.22
CA LEU A 257 -9.52 -3.83 -9.94
C LEU A 257 -8.27 -2.93 -10.03
N ASN A 258 -7.41 -2.91 -9.02
CA ASN A 258 -6.28 -2.00 -8.94
C ASN A 258 -5.08 -2.48 -9.78
N SER A 259 -4.12 -1.59 -10.01
CA SER A 259 -2.84 -1.89 -10.69
C SER A 259 -1.63 -1.74 -9.77
N LEU A 260 -1.83 -1.92 -8.45
CA LEU A 260 -0.77 -1.76 -7.47
C LEU A 260 0.24 -2.92 -7.56
N PRO A 261 1.56 -2.66 -7.55
CA PRO A 261 2.55 -3.73 -7.53
C PRO A 261 2.56 -4.47 -6.18
N PHE A 262 2.95 -5.75 -6.21
CA PHE A 262 3.09 -6.60 -5.01
C PHE A 262 4.51 -7.19 -4.89
N PRO A 263 5.54 -6.36 -4.60
CA PRO A 263 6.88 -6.84 -4.29
C PRO A 263 6.90 -7.79 -3.08
N TRP A 264 7.75 -8.81 -3.17
CA TRP A 264 7.85 -9.84 -2.14
C TRP A 264 8.57 -9.36 -0.87
N PHE A 265 9.57 -8.49 -1.01
CA PHE A 265 10.44 -8.07 0.10
C PHE A 265 9.70 -7.30 1.21
N ARG A 266 8.52 -6.77 0.90
CA ARG A 266 7.69 -5.98 1.82
C ARG A 266 6.84 -6.81 2.78
N ILE A 267 6.98 -8.14 2.74
CA ILE A 267 6.62 -9.01 3.86
C ILE A 267 7.17 -8.48 5.20
N ALA A 268 8.31 -7.77 5.18
CA ALA A 268 8.88 -7.13 6.36
C ALA A 268 7.89 -6.20 7.08
N TYR A 269 7.06 -5.43 6.35
CA TYR A 269 6.07 -4.55 6.98
C TYR A 269 4.97 -5.34 7.70
N PHE A 270 4.54 -6.46 7.13
CA PHE A 270 3.61 -7.39 7.78
C PHE A 270 4.22 -7.99 9.05
N VAL A 271 5.48 -8.42 9.01
CA VAL A 271 6.17 -8.93 10.21
C VAL A 271 6.32 -7.85 11.28
N LEU A 272 6.68 -6.62 10.90
CA LEU A 272 6.75 -5.49 11.84
C LEU A 272 5.40 -5.17 12.48
N TRP A 273 4.31 -5.22 11.71
CA TRP A 273 2.95 -5.02 12.22
C TRP A 273 2.58 -6.05 13.29
N SER A 274 2.88 -7.33 13.06
CA SER A 274 2.66 -8.38 14.05
C SER A 274 3.56 -8.23 15.29
N CYS A 275 4.83 -7.85 15.11
CA CYS A 275 5.74 -7.60 16.23
C CYS A 275 5.26 -6.41 17.08
N LEU A 276 4.77 -5.34 16.45
CA LEU A 276 4.20 -4.19 17.15
C LEU A 276 3.01 -4.61 18.03
N TYR A 277 2.13 -5.46 17.50
CA TYR A 277 1.02 -6.00 18.27
C TYR A 277 1.49 -6.86 19.45
N VAL A 278 2.48 -7.75 19.25
CA VAL A 278 3.03 -8.57 20.35
C VAL A 278 3.65 -7.70 21.45
N ILE A 279 4.39 -6.66 21.07
CA ILE A 279 4.96 -5.70 22.03
C ILE A 279 3.84 -4.98 22.80
N PHE A 280 2.80 -4.52 22.09
CA PHE A 280 1.61 -3.93 22.73
C PHE A 280 1.00 -4.88 23.76
N GLN A 281 0.85 -6.17 23.43
CA GLN A 281 0.35 -7.19 24.34
C GLN A 281 1.21 -7.35 25.59
N TRP A 282 2.53 -7.41 25.43
CA TRP A 282 3.45 -7.48 26.56
C TRP A 282 3.35 -6.23 27.46
N ILE A 283 3.23 -5.04 26.87
CA ILE A 283 3.09 -3.79 27.60
C ILE A 283 1.82 -3.80 28.46
N ILE A 284 0.65 -4.13 27.88
CA ILE A 284 -0.60 -4.12 28.64
C ILE A 284 -0.61 -5.17 29.77
N HIS A 285 0.02 -6.33 29.57
CA HIS A 285 0.16 -7.36 30.61
C HIS A 285 1.14 -6.92 31.71
N ALA A 286 2.23 -6.24 31.34
CA ALA A 286 3.12 -5.60 32.32
C ALA A 286 2.40 -4.51 33.13
N CYS A 287 1.40 -3.84 32.54
CA CYS A 287 0.52 -2.88 33.21
C CYS A 287 -0.60 -3.53 34.06
N GLY A 288 -0.70 -4.86 34.10
CA GLY A 288 -1.64 -5.57 34.97
C GLY A 288 -2.88 -6.14 34.28
N PHE A 289 -2.91 -6.18 32.94
CA PHE A 289 -3.93 -6.94 32.21
C PHE A 289 -3.75 -8.44 32.49
N SER A 290 -4.81 -9.12 32.91
CA SER A 290 -4.70 -10.43 33.58
C SER A 290 -4.93 -11.65 32.69
N TRP A 291 -5.30 -11.46 31.42
CA TRP A 291 -5.67 -12.56 30.52
C TRP A 291 -5.19 -12.30 29.09
N TRP A 292 -4.79 -13.36 28.39
CA TRP A 292 -4.30 -13.25 27.02
C TRP A 292 -5.46 -13.34 26.00
N PRO A 293 -5.50 -12.45 24.98
CA PRO A 293 -6.53 -12.54 23.94
C PRO A 293 -6.44 -13.81 23.10
N TYR A 294 -5.23 -14.37 23.00
CA TYR A 294 -4.99 -15.60 22.26
C TYR A 294 -4.10 -16.55 23.07
N PRO A 295 -4.43 -17.85 23.14
CA PRO A 295 -3.62 -18.83 23.89
C PRO A 295 -2.18 -18.93 23.39
N PHE A 296 -1.93 -18.70 22.11
CA PHE A 296 -0.58 -18.77 21.53
C PHE A 296 0.31 -17.56 21.86
N LEU A 297 -0.20 -16.52 22.53
CA LEU A 297 0.61 -15.41 23.06
C LEU A 297 1.04 -15.62 24.50
N GLU A 298 0.40 -16.56 25.18
CA GLU A 298 0.58 -16.80 26.60
C GLU A 298 2.02 -17.21 26.93
N LEU A 299 2.58 -16.50 27.92
CA LEU A 299 3.95 -16.67 28.39
C LEU A 299 4.03 -17.48 29.69
N ASP A 300 2.98 -18.15 30.16
CA ASP A 300 3.05 -18.92 31.42
C ASP A 300 3.27 -20.43 31.20
N THR A 301 3.59 -20.80 29.96
CA THR A 301 3.74 -22.18 29.51
C THR A 301 5.09 -22.43 28.86
N PRO A 302 5.76 -23.57 29.13
CA PRO A 302 7.03 -23.93 28.50
C PRO A 302 6.92 -24.13 26.97
N TRP A 303 5.70 -24.26 26.45
CA TRP A 303 5.44 -24.37 25.01
C TRP A 303 5.34 -23.01 24.30
N SER A 304 5.41 -21.89 25.03
CA SER A 304 5.33 -20.54 24.46
C SER A 304 6.36 -20.29 23.34
N PRO A 305 7.64 -20.72 23.43
CA PRO A 305 8.59 -20.45 22.34
C PRO A 305 8.20 -21.14 21.04
N LEU A 306 7.58 -22.33 21.14
CA LEU A 306 7.10 -23.06 19.97
C LEU A 306 5.97 -22.31 19.28
N TRP A 307 5.01 -21.76 20.04
CA TRP A 307 3.93 -20.94 19.49
C TRP A 307 4.45 -19.68 18.81
N TYR A 308 5.34 -18.94 19.46
CA TYR A 308 5.95 -17.74 18.88
C TYR A 308 6.72 -18.05 17.60
N PHE A 309 7.47 -19.16 17.58
CA PHE A 309 8.18 -19.61 16.39
C PHE A 309 7.25 -20.03 15.26
N LEU A 310 6.19 -20.78 15.56
CA LEU A 310 5.19 -21.21 14.57
C LEU A 310 4.45 -20.01 13.97
N VAL A 311 4.01 -19.05 14.79
CA VAL A 311 3.36 -17.82 14.32
C VAL A 311 4.32 -17.01 13.45
N ALA A 312 5.59 -16.87 13.85
CA ALA A 312 6.60 -16.20 13.01
C ALA A 312 6.75 -16.90 11.66
N LEU A 313 6.82 -18.24 11.63
CA LEU A 313 6.92 -19.02 10.40
C LEU A 313 5.68 -18.86 9.51
N MET A 314 4.48 -18.78 10.10
CA MET A 314 3.20 -18.61 9.39
C MET A 314 3.11 -17.32 8.57
N HIS A 315 3.92 -16.30 8.85
CA HIS A 315 3.94 -15.08 8.05
C HIS A 315 4.34 -15.36 6.59
N ILE A 316 5.27 -16.30 6.38
CA ILE A 316 5.78 -16.67 5.05
C ILE A 316 4.68 -17.29 4.18
N PRO A 317 3.98 -18.38 4.57
CA PRO A 317 2.91 -18.95 3.78
C PRO A 317 1.71 -18.00 3.66
N CYS A 318 1.35 -17.23 4.70
CA CYS A 318 0.22 -16.30 4.60
C CYS A 318 0.46 -15.20 3.56
N TYR A 319 1.63 -14.55 3.61
CA TYR A 319 2.02 -13.57 2.60
C TYR A 319 2.21 -14.23 1.22
N GLY A 320 2.73 -15.46 1.20
CA GLY A 320 2.91 -16.27 0.00
C GLY A 320 1.60 -16.58 -0.73
N ILE A 321 0.54 -16.96 0.00
CA ILE A 321 -0.80 -17.21 -0.56
C ILE A 321 -1.32 -15.96 -1.26
N TYR A 322 -1.24 -14.79 -0.61
CA TYR A 322 -1.69 -13.55 -1.24
C TYR A 322 -0.84 -13.18 -2.46
N ALA A 323 0.48 -13.36 -2.38
CA ALA A 323 1.38 -13.15 -3.52
C ALA A 323 1.05 -14.08 -4.70
N LEU A 324 0.64 -15.32 -4.42
CA LEU A 324 0.18 -16.27 -5.44
C LEU A 324 -1.13 -15.82 -6.08
N ILE A 325 -2.10 -15.31 -5.30
CA ILE A 325 -3.35 -14.74 -5.84
C ILE A 325 -3.03 -13.57 -6.78
N PHE A 326 -2.14 -12.66 -6.38
CA PHE A 326 -1.71 -11.55 -7.22
C PHE A 326 -1.02 -12.02 -8.51
N LYS A 327 -0.13 -13.01 -8.42
CA LYS A 327 0.52 -13.61 -9.60
C LYS A 327 -0.50 -14.30 -10.50
N ALA A 328 -1.48 -15.01 -9.93
CA ALA A 328 -2.53 -15.69 -10.67
C ALA A 328 -3.38 -14.68 -11.46
N LYS A 329 -3.80 -13.57 -10.83
CA LYS A 329 -4.46 -12.45 -11.51
C LYS A 329 -3.69 -12.00 -12.75
N ASN A 330 -2.40 -11.70 -12.59
CA ASN A 330 -1.54 -11.18 -13.67
C ASN A 330 -1.09 -12.24 -14.70
N ALA A 331 -1.37 -13.52 -14.48
CA ALA A 331 -1.12 -14.60 -15.43
C ALA A 331 -2.39 -15.02 -16.18
N ILE A 332 -3.54 -15.04 -15.50
CA ILE A 332 -4.81 -15.56 -16.00
C ILE A 332 -5.60 -14.48 -16.76
N PHE A 333 -5.78 -13.28 -16.18
CA PHE A 333 -6.63 -12.25 -16.80
C PHE A 333 -6.12 -11.68 -18.12
N PRO A 334 -4.80 -11.53 -18.37
CA PRO A 334 -4.32 -11.18 -19.71
C PRO A 334 -4.65 -12.23 -20.78
N ARG A 335 -4.76 -13.52 -20.39
CA ARG A 335 -5.11 -14.62 -21.32
C ARG A 335 -6.61 -14.68 -21.57
N LEU A 336 -7.43 -14.48 -20.53
CA LEU A 336 -8.89 -14.46 -20.64
C LEU A 336 -9.43 -13.19 -21.30
N PHE A 337 -8.80 -12.04 -21.06
CA PHE A 337 -9.24 -10.72 -21.52
C PHE A 337 -8.13 -9.91 -22.19
N PRO A 338 -7.58 -10.35 -23.35
CA PRO A 338 -6.36 -9.76 -23.93
C PRO A 338 -6.50 -8.29 -24.33
N ARG A 339 -7.71 -7.87 -24.70
CA ARG A 339 -8.01 -6.49 -25.12
C ARG A 339 -8.45 -5.58 -23.97
N ALA A 340 -8.81 -6.15 -22.82
CA ALA A 340 -9.38 -5.41 -21.70
C ALA A 340 -8.46 -5.36 -20.46
N PHE A 341 -7.50 -6.26 -20.28
CA PHE A 341 -6.64 -6.26 -19.10
C PHE A 341 -5.25 -5.66 -19.38
N VAL A 342 -4.76 -4.79 -18.49
CA VAL A 342 -3.42 -4.21 -18.48
C VAL A 342 -2.60 -4.93 -17.43
N ARG A 343 -1.48 -5.52 -17.85
CA ARG A 343 -0.59 -6.26 -16.95
C ARG A 343 0.08 -5.29 -15.98
N SER A 344 -0.08 -5.53 -14.69
CA SER A 344 0.75 -4.92 -13.64
C SER A 344 2.01 -5.75 -13.48
N PHE A 345 3.18 -5.11 -13.47
CA PHE A 345 4.47 -5.77 -13.23
C PHE A 345 4.94 -5.55 -11.79
#